data_AF-A0A1Q7BT11-F1
#
_entry.id   AF-A0A1Q7BT11-F1
#
_cell.length_a   1.000
_cell.length_b   1.000
_cell.length_c   1.000
_cell.angle_alpha   90.00
_cell.angle_beta   90.00
_cell.angle_gamma   90.00
#
_symmetry.space_group_name_H-M   'P 1'
#
loop_
_entity.id
_entity.type
_entity.pdbx_description
1 polymer ?
#
loop_
_entity_poly.entity_id
_entity_poly.type
_entity_poly.pdbx_seq_one_letter_code
_entity_poly.pdbx_strand_id
1 'polypeptide(L)'
;MVTLRLNQSVLADGRHRVTVRLDGDAAPQEGVSDFAFTLTDADREDVRWYLEDFLEYPLDPAPAIAARVERRLTGIGTELFRLAFADENAREA
;
A
#
# COMPACT_ATOMS: atom_id res chain seq x y z
N MET A 1 -6.32 3.00 -24.23
CA MET A 1 -5.95 2.01 -23.17
C MET A 1 -5.74 2.78 -21.89
N VAL A 2 -6.43 2.40 -20.82
CA VAL A 2 -6.34 3.10 -19.54
C VAL A 2 -5.09 2.64 -18.77
N THR A 3 -4.30 3.59 -18.29
CA THR A 3 -3.08 3.35 -17.50
C THR A 3 -3.14 4.15 -16.21
N LEU A 4 -3.04 3.47 -15.07
CA LEU A 4 -2.90 4.11 -13.76
C LEU A 4 -1.43 4.04 -13.34
N ARG A 5 -0.82 5.19 -13.06
CA ARG A 5 0.56 5.30 -12.59
C ARG A 5 0.57 5.89 -11.19
N LEU A 6 1.23 5.20 -10.27
CA LEU A 6 1.51 5.70 -8.92
C LEU A 6 2.99 6.02 -8.83
N ASN A 7 3.33 7.22 -8.36
CA ASN A 7 4.68 7.62 -8.04
C ASN A 7 4.74 8.04 -6.57
N GLN A 8 5.67 7.47 -5.81
CA GLN A 8 5.89 7.78 -4.41
C GLN A 8 7.24 8.47 -4.24
N SER A 9 7.25 9.54 -3.45
CA SER A 9 8.48 10.15 -2.94
C SER A 9 8.41 10.27 -1.42
N VAL A 10 9.55 10.13 -0.76
CA VAL A 10 9.68 10.28 0.69
C VAL A 10 9.89 11.77 0.99
N LEU A 11 9.07 12.30 1.88
CA LEU A 11 9.21 13.64 2.47
C LEU A 11 9.94 13.53 3.82
N ALA A 12 10.21 14.66 4.46
CA ALA A 12 10.76 14.66 5.82
C ALA A 12 9.80 13.98 6.83
N ASP A 13 10.36 13.52 7.95
CA ASP A 13 9.63 13.03 9.13
C ASP A 13 8.69 11.83 8.88
N GLY A 14 9.06 10.92 7.97
CA GLY A 14 8.27 9.71 7.68
C GLY A 14 6.98 9.98 6.92
N ARG A 15 6.86 11.16 6.31
CA ARG A 15 5.78 11.49 5.37
C ARG A 15 6.11 11.02 3.96
N HIS A 16 5.07 10.74 3.21
CA HIS A 16 5.14 10.32 1.82
C HIS A 16 4.26 11.23 0.99
N ARG A 17 4.71 11.55 -0.22
CA ARG A 17 3.89 12.14 -1.27
C ARG A 17 3.66 11.09 -2.33
N VAL A 18 2.39 10.80 -2.60
CA VAL A 18 1.96 9.91 -3.68
C VAL A 18 1.25 10.72 -4.74
N THR A 19 1.70 10.61 -5.98
CA THR A 19 1.02 11.14 -7.16
C THR A 19 0.38 9.97 -7.90
N VAL A 20 -0.93 10.06 -8.09
CA VAL A 20 -1.74 9.10 -8.85
C VAL A 20 -2.15 9.76 -10.16
N ARG A 21 -1.73 9.18 -11.28
CA ARG A 21 -2.04 9.68 -12.62
C ARG A 21 -2.80 8.63 -13.42
N LEU A 22 -3.94 9.02 -13.98
CA LEU A 22 -4.74 8.21 -14.88
C LEU A 22 -4.62 8.78 -16.30
N ASP A 23 -3.97 8.03 -17.19
CA ASP A 23 -3.90 8.33 -18.61
C ASP A 23 -4.87 7.39 -19.37
N GLY A 24 -5.61 7.92 -20.34
CA GLY A 24 -6.60 7.15 -21.10
C GLY A 24 -7.04 7.89 -22.35
N ASP A 25 -8.26 7.58 -22.81
CA ASP A 25 -8.81 8.19 -24.02
C ASP A 25 -9.42 9.59 -23.73
N ALA A 26 -9.59 9.93 -22.46
CA ALA A 26 -9.96 11.26 -21.96
C ALA A 26 -8.71 12.09 -21.59
N ALA A 27 -8.93 13.34 -21.15
CA ALA A 27 -7.87 14.16 -20.60
C ALA A 27 -7.23 13.46 -19.38
N PRO A 28 -5.88 13.50 -19.22
CA PRO A 28 -5.21 12.90 -18.07
C PRO A 28 -5.72 13.50 -16.76
N GLN A 29 -5.98 12.63 -15.78
CA GLN A 29 -6.36 13.02 -14.42
C GLN A 29 -5.18 12.78 -13.49
N GLU A 30 -4.94 13.70 -12.56
CA GLU A 30 -3.85 13.61 -11.59
C GLU A 30 -4.34 14.00 -10.20
N GLY A 31 -4.05 13.16 -9.21
CA GLY A 31 -4.28 13.41 -7.79
C GLY A 31 -2.97 13.32 -7.03
N VAL A 32 -2.79 14.17 -6.01
CA VAL A 32 -1.63 14.16 -5.13
C VAL A 32 -2.11 13.97 -3.70
N SER A 33 -1.43 13.13 -2.93
CA SER A 33 -1.76 12.90 -1.52
C SER A 33 -0.51 12.83 -0.67
N ASP A 34 -0.53 13.58 0.43
CA ASP A 34 0.58 13.69 1.38
C ASP A 34 0.18 13.15 2.74
N PHE A 35 0.78 12.04 3.17
CA PHE A 35 0.42 11.38 4.41
C PHE A 35 1.63 10.82 5.16
N ALA A 36 1.53 10.78 6.48
CA ALA A 36 2.47 10.01 7.30
C ALA A 36 2.06 8.54 7.26
N PHE A 37 3.04 7.65 7.06
CA PHE A 37 2.80 6.21 7.13
C PHE A 37 4.08 5.50 7.57
N THR A 38 3.96 4.60 8.53
CA THR A 38 5.07 3.78 8.98
C THR A 38 4.60 2.35 9.24
N LEU A 39 5.46 1.38 8.91
CA LEU A 39 5.30 0.00 9.33
C LEU A 39 6.04 -0.19 10.65
N THR A 40 5.40 -0.86 11.60
CA THR A 40 6.07 -1.26 12.83
C THR A 40 7.14 -2.32 12.55
N ASP A 41 8.10 -2.50 13.46
CA ASP A 41 9.11 -3.56 13.31
C ASP A 41 8.47 -4.95 13.27
N ALA A 42 7.39 -5.15 14.02
CA ALA A 42 6.60 -6.38 13.98
C ALA A 42 5.92 -6.58 12.61
N ASP A 43 5.37 -5.52 12.01
CA ASP A 43 4.79 -5.62 10.66
C ASP A 43 5.86 -6.00 9.62
N ARG A 44 7.06 -5.43 9.73
CA ARG A 44 8.18 -5.74 8.82
C ARG A 44 8.64 -7.19 8.96
N GLU A 45 8.76 -7.66 10.21
CA GLU A 45 9.13 -9.03 10.52
C GLU A 45 8.10 -10.03 10.00
N ASP A 46 6.81 -9.80 10.30
CA ASP A 46 5.71 -10.65 9.85
C ASP A 46 5.66 -10.75 8.31
N VAL A 47 5.88 -9.63 7.61
CA VAL A 47 5.92 -9.61 6.13
C VAL A 47 7.14 -10.34 5.59
N ARG A 48 8.33 -10.14 6.17
CA ARG A 48 9.54 -10.87 5.78
C ARG A 48 9.32 -12.36 5.92
N TRP A 49 8.90 -12.80 7.10
CA TRP A 49 8.65 -14.21 7.38
C TRP A 49 7.62 -14.83 6.43
N TYR A 50 6.55 -14.10 6.12
CA TYR A 50 5.50 -14.59 5.22
C TYR A 50 5.99 -14.77 3.77
N LEU A 51 6.85 -13.87 3.28
CA LEU A 51 7.35 -13.90 1.90
C LEU A 51 8.58 -14.79 1.72
N GLU A 52 9.42 -14.92 2.75
CA GLU A 52 10.70 -15.63 2.66
C GLU A 52 10.62 -17.04 3.26
N ASP A 53 10.04 -17.20 4.46
CA ASP A 53 10.09 -18.48 5.19
C ASP A 53 8.84 -19.34 4.97
N PHE A 54 7.64 -18.74 5.07
CA PHE A 54 6.37 -19.50 5.03
C PHE A 54 6.17 -20.24 3.71
N LEU A 55 6.55 -19.61 2.59
CA LEU A 55 6.41 -20.21 1.25
C LEU A 55 7.29 -21.44 1.07
N GLU A 56 8.40 -21.53 1.81
CA GLU A 56 9.28 -22.69 1.80
C GLU A 56 8.80 -23.80 2.76
N TYR A 57 8.23 -23.44 3.91
CA TYR A 57 7.83 -24.40 4.96
C TYR A 57 6.39 -24.18 5.48
N PRO A 58 5.35 -24.52 4.70
CA PRO A 58 3.95 -24.22 5.03
C PRO A 58 3.29 -25.29 5.93
N LEU A 59 4.02 -25.84 6.90
CA LEU A 59 3.52 -26.88 7.81
C LEU A 59 3.05 -26.28 9.14
N ASP A 60 2.16 -26.98 9.84
CA ASP A 60 1.66 -26.53 11.14
C ASP A 60 2.81 -26.21 12.13
N PRO A 61 2.76 -25.05 12.84
CA PRO A 61 1.64 -24.10 12.96
C PRO A 61 1.66 -22.92 11.96
N ALA A 62 2.52 -22.95 10.94
CA ALA A 62 2.77 -21.83 10.04
C ALA A 62 1.52 -21.29 9.32
N PRO A 63 0.54 -22.11 8.87
CA PRO A 63 -0.68 -21.61 8.22
C PRO A 63 -1.51 -20.66 9.11
N ALA A 64 -1.57 -20.90 10.41
CA ALA A 64 -2.30 -20.04 11.34
C ALA A 64 -1.62 -18.67 11.52
N ILE A 65 -0.28 -18.66 11.50
CA ILE A 65 0.53 -17.44 11.56
C ILE A 65 0.37 -16.67 10.24
N ALA A 66 0.49 -17.35 9.10
CA ALA A 66 0.29 -16.78 7.78
C ALA A 66 -1.08 -16.08 7.64
N ALA A 67 -2.16 -16.73 8.07
CA ALA A 67 -3.49 -16.14 8.05
C ALA A 67 -3.60 -14.85 8.91
N ARG A 68 -2.84 -14.75 10.00
CA ARG A 68 -2.75 -13.52 10.80
C ARG A 68 -2.03 -12.41 10.02
N VAL A 69 -0.89 -12.75 9.39
CA VAL A 69 -0.12 -11.80 8.58
C VAL A 69 -0.94 -11.28 7.40
N GLU A 70 -1.65 -12.16 6.68
CA GLU A 70 -2.53 -11.77 5.57
C GLU A 70 -3.62 -10.79 6.00
N ARG A 71 -4.25 -11.02 7.16
CA ARG A 71 -5.23 -10.07 7.72
C ARG A 71 -4.59 -8.73 8.03
N ARG A 72 -3.38 -8.73 8.59
CA ARG A 72 -2.64 -7.50 8.89
C ARG A 72 -2.26 -6.74 7.62
N LEU A 73 -1.76 -7.44 6.60
CA LEU A 73 -1.48 -6.91 5.27
C LEU A 73 -2.72 -6.31 4.60
N THR A 74 -3.87 -6.97 4.72
CA THR A 74 -5.15 -6.45 4.22
C THR A 74 -5.51 -5.12 4.89
N GLY A 75 -5.33 -5.03 6.22
CA GLY A 75 -5.56 -3.80 6.97
C GLY A 75 -4.65 -2.66 6.52
N ILE A 76 -3.34 -2.94 6.42
CA ILE A 76 -2.33 -2.00 5.93
C ILE A 76 -2.64 -1.52 4.51
N GLY A 77 -2.93 -2.44 3.59
CA GLY A 77 -3.25 -2.12 2.20
C GLY A 77 -4.51 -1.26 2.09
N THR A 78 -5.53 -1.53 2.91
CA THR A 78 -6.76 -0.73 2.95
C THR A 78 -6.49 0.69 3.46
N GLU A 79 -5.66 0.84 4.49
CA GLU A 79 -5.25 2.15 5.00
C GLU A 79 -4.46 2.94 3.96
N LEU A 80 -3.44 2.34 3.34
CA LEU A 80 -2.66 2.95 2.27
C LEU A 80 -3.53 3.36 1.07
N PHE A 81 -4.47 2.51 0.66
CA PHE A 81 -5.39 2.82 -0.42
C PHE A 81 -6.25 4.05 -0.08
N ARG A 82 -6.79 4.13 1.15
CA ARG A 82 -7.51 5.33 1.56
C ARG A 82 -6.61 6.55 1.54
N LEU A 83 -5.41 6.48 2.12
CA LEU A 83 -4.50 7.63 2.19
C LEU A 83 -4.07 8.14 0.80
N ALA A 84 -3.88 7.24 -0.18
CA ALA A 84 -3.46 7.60 -1.54
C ALA A 84 -4.59 8.10 -2.45
N PHE A 85 -5.85 7.79 -2.14
CA PHE A 85 -7.01 8.08 -3.00
C PHE A 85 -8.11 8.91 -2.31
N ALA A 86 -7.95 9.32 -1.04
CA ALA A 86 -8.97 10.05 -0.29
C ALA A 86 -8.93 11.58 -0.44
N ASP A 87 -8.00 12.17 -1.22
CA ASP A 87 -8.04 13.61 -1.47
C ASP A 87 -9.35 13.98 -2.21
N GLU A 88 -10.12 14.90 -1.62
CA GLU A 88 -11.41 15.38 -2.13
C GLU A 88 -11.29 16.00 -3.53
N ASN A 89 -10.13 16.55 -3.88
CA ASN A 89 -9.91 17.14 -5.20
C ASN A 89 -9.80 16.09 -6.33
N ALA A 90 -9.54 14.82 -6.00
CA ALA A 90 -9.50 13.74 -6.99
C ALA A 90 -10.89 13.19 -7.36
N ARG A 91 -11.95 13.57 -6.62
CA ARG A 91 -13.33 13.13 -6.87
C ARG A 91 -14.13 14.06 -7.79
N GLU A 92 -13.64 15.28 -8.03
CA GLU A 92 -14.36 16.31 -8.81
C GLU A 92 -13.73 16.64 -10.17
N ALA A 93 -12.76 15.85 -10.65
CA ALA A 93 -12.11 16.02 -11.96
C ALA A 93 -12.58 14.98 -12.98
#